data_AF-A0A847PZJ8-F1
#
_entry.id   AF-A0A847PZJ8-F1
#
_cell.length_a   1.000
_cell.length_b   1.000
_cell.length_c   1.000
_cell.angle_alpha   90.00
_cell.angle_beta   90.00
_cell.angle_gamma   90.00
#
_symmetry.space_group_name_H-M   'P 1'
#
loop_
_entity.id
_entity.type
_entity.pdbx_description
1 polymer ?
#
loop_
_entity_poly.entity_id
_entity_poly.type
_entity_poly.pdbx_seq_one_letter_code
_entity_poly.pdbx_strand_id
1 'polypeptide(L)'
;MQRVARESFRLRPWFHPWAVSASLLLLAGALSAHPVEDLVARGIPAASAALEDTAFVVAMEGSLTEGDTLLKRYGGVFFTLLDSISGGWPIVGLCVDIPGSRLRFSRVDMYEALDQMRSGVSDDRVALWVLQHTRVFNLQP
;
A
#
# COMPACT_ATOMS: atom_id res chain seq x y z
N MET A 1 -70.70 4.40 4.40
CA MET A 1 -69.56 5.13 4.99
C MET A 1 -68.83 4.16 5.91
N GLN A 2 -67.54 3.96 5.64
CA GLN A 2 -66.71 2.83 6.10
C GLN A 2 -65.82 3.19 7.30
N ARG A 3 -65.58 2.18 8.16
CA ARG A 3 -64.42 1.88 9.05
C ARG A 3 -64.14 2.86 10.20
N VAL A 4 -64.20 2.49 11.50
CA VAL A 4 -63.52 1.43 12.31
C VAL A 4 -62.06 1.75 12.68
N ALA A 5 -61.83 1.65 14.01
CA ALA A 5 -60.59 1.40 14.76
C ALA A 5 -59.63 2.59 14.98
N ARG A 6 -59.59 3.14 16.20
CA ARG A 6 -58.89 2.67 17.42
C ARG A 6 -57.40 2.99 17.38
N GLU A 7 -57.05 4.01 18.17
CA GLU A 7 -55.72 4.41 18.58
C GLU A 7 -54.97 3.25 19.25
N SER A 8 -53.70 3.11 18.92
CA SER A 8 -52.76 2.26 19.65
C SER A 8 -51.41 2.97 19.62
N PHE A 9 -51.15 3.65 20.74
CA PHE A 9 -49.93 4.38 21.04
C PHE A 9 -48.74 3.41 21.04
N ARG A 10 -47.78 3.64 20.14
CA ARG A 10 -46.62 2.76 19.97
C ARG A 10 -45.68 2.86 21.17
N LEU A 11 -45.39 1.71 21.75
CA LEU A 11 -44.39 1.48 22.78
C LEU A 11 -42.99 1.89 22.26
N ARG A 12 -42.31 2.75 23.04
CA ARG A 12 -40.84 2.84 23.04
C ARG A 12 -40.29 1.54 23.63
N PRO A 13 -39.29 0.95 22.98
CA PRO A 13 -38.20 0.40 23.75
C PRO A 13 -36.89 1.09 23.34
N TRP A 14 -36.26 1.66 24.36
CA TRP A 14 -34.94 2.26 24.32
C TRP A 14 -33.92 1.12 24.22
N PHE A 15 -33.54 0.75 23.00
CA PHE A 15 -32.44 -0.20 22.79
C PHE A 15 -31.17 0.58 22.45
N HIS A 16 -30.25 0.64 23.42
CA HIS A 16 -28.85 0.96 23.20
C HIS A 16 -28.20 -0.19 22.39
N PRO A 17 -27.63 0.04 21.21
CA PRO A 17 -26.80 -0.95 20.55
C PRO A 17 -25.36 -0.86 21.09
N TRP A 18 -25.15 -1.30 22.33
CA TRP A 18 -23.82 -1.54 22.88
C TRP A 18 -23.60 -3.05 22.96
N ALA A 19 -23.32 -3.68 21.83
CA ALA A 19 -22.70 -5.01 21.74
C ALA A 19 -22.59 -5.46 20.27
N VAL A 20 -21.89 -4.69 19.44
CA VAL A 20 -21.27 -5.25 18.22
C VAL A 20 -19.80 -4.86 18.26
N SER A 21 -19.08 -5.41 19.23
CA SER A 21 -17.63 -5.20 19.37
C SER A 21 -17.00 -6.49 19.85
N ALA A 22 -17.04 -7.52 19.00
CA ALA A 22 -16.26 -8.73 19.22
C ALA A 22 -15.96 -9.54 17.93
N SER A 23 -16.24 -9.02 16.73
CA SER A 23 -16.04 -9.78 15.49
C SER A 23 -15.11 -9.12 14.47
N LEU A 24 -14.40 -8.03 14.82
CA LEU A 24 -13.48 -7.36 13.90
C LEU A 24 -11.99 -7.72 14.09
N LEU A 25 -11.66 -8.64 15.01
CA LEU A 25 -10.27 -9.00 15.35
C LEU A 25 -9.81 -10.34 14.75
N LEU A 26 -10.58 -10.92 13.82
CA LEU A 26 -10.31 -12.24 13.22
C LEU A 26 -10.05 -12.18 11.70
N LEU A 27 -9.56 -11.05 11.19
CA LEU A 27 -8.99 -10.95 9.82
C LEU A 27 -7.47 -10.72 9.84
N ALA A 28 -6.80 -11.21 10.89
CA ALA A 28 -5.34 -11.29 10.95
C ALA A 28 -4.95 -12.76 10.75
N GLY A 29 -5.00 -13.24 9.51
CA GLY A 29 -4.62 -14.62 9.22
C GLY A 29 -4.81 -14.99 7.76
N ALA A 30 -3.72 -15.49 7.16
CA ALA A 30 -3.63 -16.11 5.84
C ALA A 30 -3.54 -15.16 4.63
N LEU A 31 -2.47 -14.37 4.58
CA LEU A 31 -1.61 -14.35 3.39
C LEU A 31 -0.19 -13.99 3.86
N SER A 32 0.61 -15.02 4.14
CA SER A 32 2.06 -14.88 4.04
C SER A 32 2.39 -14.65 2.57
N ALA A 33 2.11 -13.45 2.06
CA ALA A 33 2.86 -12.98 0.92
C ALA A 33 4.31 -13.08 1.37
N HIS A 34 5.15 -13.80 0.62
CA HIS A 34 6.58 -13.81 0.82
C HIS A 34 7.11 -12.69 -0.10
N PRO A 35 7.02 -11.40 0.32
CA PRO A 35 7.32 -10.28 -0.58
C PRO A 35 8.71 -10.38 -1.18
N VAL A 36 9.67 -10.94 -0.43
CA VAL A 36 11.02 -11.19 -0.93
C VAL A 36 11.02 -12.21 -2.07
N GLU A 37 10.32 -13.34 -1.92
CA GLU A 37 10.24 -14.38 -2.96
C GLU A 37 9.54 -13.85 -4.22
N ASP A 38 8.48 -13.06 -4.04
CA ASP A 38 7.74 -12.40 -5.11
C ASP A 38 8.59 -11.38 -5.89
N LEU A 39 9.45 -10.64 -5.19
CA LEU A 39 10.38 -9.69 -5.79
C LEU A 39 11.51 -10.44 -6.52
N VAL A 40 12.06 -11.49 -5.91
CA VAL A 40 13.12 -12.33 -6.51
C VAL A 40 12.61 -13.05 -7.76
N ALA A 41 11.38 -13.58 -7.75
CA ALA A 41 10.74 -14.19 -8.91
C ALA A 41 10.58 -13.20 -10.08
N ARG A 42 10.49 -11.90 -9.79
CA ARG A 42 10.45 -10.80 -10.77
C ARG A 42 11.85 -10.28 -11.16
N GLY A 43 12.92 -10.92 -10.70
CA GLY A 43 14.31 -10.57 -11.02
C GLY A 43 14.88 -9.42 -10.20
N ILE A 44 14.24 -9.06 -9.08
CA ILE A 44 14.72 -8.03 -8.16
C ILE A 44 15.57 -8.71 -7.09
N PRO A 45 16.84 -8.31 -6.88
CA PRO A 45 17.73 -8.91 -5.89
C PRO A 45 17.40 -8.42 -4.48
N ALA A 46 16.16 -8.67 -4.03
CA ALA A 46 15.68 -8.30 -2.70
C ALA A 46 16.29 -9.21 -1.63
N ALA A 47 16.89 -8.62 -0.60
CA ALA A 47 17.43 -9.30 0.57
C ALA A 47 16.39 -9.37 1.69
N SER A 48 15.56 -8.34 1.85
CA SER A 48 14.48 -8.31 2.82
C SER A 48 13.35 -7.39 2.36
N ALA A 49 12.14 -7.62 2.87
CA ALA A 49 11.00 -6.75 2.68
C ALA A 49 10.12 -6.78 3.93
N ALA A 50 9.76 -5.60 4.43
CA ALA A 50 8.99 -5.40 5.65
C ALA A 50 7.98 -4.26 5.49
N LEU A 51 6.95 -4.25 6.34
CA LEU A 51 6.00 -3.14 6.44
C LEU A 51 6.26 -2.41 7.75
N GLU A 52 6.74 -1.17 7.69
CA GLU A 52 7.04 -0.31 8.84
C GLU A 52 6.13 0.92 8.82
N ASP A 53 5.27 1.10 9.81
CA ASP A 53 4.38 2.27 9.93
C ASP A 53 3.67 2.64 8.62
N THR A 54 3.21 1.63 7.86
CA THR A 54 2.57 1.69 6.52
C THR A 54 3.49 1.96 5.31
N ALA A 55 4.80 2.11 5.52
CA ALA A 55 5.78 2.13 4.45
C ALA A 55 6.28 0.71 4.17
N PHE A 56 6.27 0.33 2.89
CA PHE A 56 6.91 -0.91 2.46
C PHE A 56 8.40 -0.65 2.32
N VAL A 57 9.22 -1.31 3.14
CA VAL A 57 10.67 -1.17 3.19
C VAL A 57 11.29 -2.39 2.55
N VAL A 58 12.04 -2.21 1.47
CA VAL A 58 12.72 -3.29 0.75
C VAL A 58 14.22 -3.04 0.78
N ALA A 59 14.99 -3.97 1.33
CA ALA A 59 16.44 -3.96 1.16
C ALA A 59 16.80 -4.80 -0.06
N MET A 60 17.63 -4.27 -0.96
CA MET A 60 18.08 -4.97 -2.15
C MET A 60 19.53 -4.65 -2.49
N GLU A 61 20.17 -5.54 -3.23
CA GLU A 61 21.50 -5.28 -3.77
C GLU A 61 21.45 -4.24 -4.90
N GLY A 62 22.53 -3.47 -5.04
CA GLY A 62 22.73 -2.56 -6.16
C GLY A 62 23.51 -1.31 -5.78
N SER A 63 23.55 -0.36 -6.70
CA SER A 63 24.18 0.95 -6.52
C SER A 63 23.45 2.01 -7.34
N LEU A 64 23.45 3.26 -6.87
CA LEU A 64 22.99 4.42 -7.66
C LEU A 64 23.72 4.55 -9.00
N THR A 65 24.96 4.05 -9.09
CA THR A 65 25.75 4.07 -10.33
C THR A 65 25.26 3.09 -11.39
N GLU A 66 24.35 2.18 -11.07
CA GLU A 66 23.79 1.21 -12.02
C GLU A 66 22.72 1.83 -12.96
N GLY A 67 22.29 3.07 -12.71
CA GLY A 67 21.40 3.83 -13.60
C GLY A 67 20.15 3.06 -14.00
N ASP A 68 20.04 2.72 -15.29
CA ASP A 68 18.89 2.01 -15.89
C ASP A 68 18.60 0.65 -15.23
N THR A 69 19.63 -0.06 -14.76
CA THR A 69 19.42 -1.35 -14.09
C THR A 69 18.74 -1.14 -12.73
N LEU A 70 19.21 -0.16 -11.95
CA LEU A 70 18.58 0.21 -10.68
C LEU A 70 17.14 0.67 -10.94
N LEU A 71 16.94 1.45 -11.99
CA LEU A 71 15.63 1.96 -12.37
C LEU A 71 14.60 0.86 -12.64
N LYS A 72 14.99 -0.16 -13.41
CA LYS A 72 14.14 -1.33 -13.69
C LYS A 72 13.77 -2.09 -12.41
N ARG A 73 14.75 -2.32 -11.53
CA ARG A 73 14.52 -3.00 -10.24
C ARG A 73 13.57 -2.19 -9.36
N TYR A 74 13.80 -0.88 -9.22
CA TYR A 74 12.96 0.02 -8.45
C TYR A 74 11.52 0.06 -8.98
N GLY A 75 11.33 0.17 -10.30
CA GLY A 75 10.02 0.08 -10.93
C GLY A 75 9.32 -1.25 -10.62
N GLY A 76 10.05 -2.37 -10.68
CA GLY A 76 9.52 -3.68 -10.31
C GLY A 76 9.04 -3.75 -8.85
N VAL A 77 9.77 -3.13 -7.91
CA VAL A 77 9.34 -3.02 -6.51
C VAL A 77 8.05 -2.21 -6.41
N PHE A 78 7.99 -1.05 -7.08
CA PHE A 78 6.83 -0.16 -7.07
C PHE A 78 5.57 -0.84 -7.61
N PHE A 79 5.64 -1.51 -8.76
CA PHE A 79 4.46 -2.20 -9.32
C PHE A 79 4.04 -3.43 -8.51
N THR A 80 4.98 -4.12 -7.85
CA THR A 80 4.65 -5.21 -6.90
C THR A 80 3.88 -4.68 -5.68
N LEU A 81 4.26 -3.50 -5.20
CA LEU A 81 3.54 -2.81 -4.15
C LEU A 81 2.11 -2.43 -4.57
N LEU A 82 1.91 -1.97 -5.80
CA LEU A 82 0.57 -1.62 -6.31
C LEU A 82 -0.37 -2.83 -6.36
N ASP A 83 0.15 -4.00 -6.74
CA ASP A 83 -0.59 -5.27 -6.67
C ASP A 83 -1.00 -5.60 -5.23
N SER A 84 -0.08 -5.38 -4.28
CA SER A 84 -0.35 -5.58 -2.84
C SER A 84 -1.40 -4.61 -2.30
N ILE A 85 -1.35 -3.33 -2.70
CA ILE A 85 -2.39 -2.33 -2.36
C ILE A 85 -3.74 -2.76 -2.93
N SER A 86 -3.77 -3.22 -4.18
CA SER A 86 -4.99 -3.72 -4.84
C SER A 86 -5.55 -4.95 -4.13
N GLY A 87 -4.67 -5.78 -3.56
CA GLY A 87 -5.00 -6.89 -2.66
C GLY A 87 -5.45 -6.49 -1.25
N GLY A 88 -5.54 -5.18 -0.95
CA GLY A 88 -6.06 -4.64 0.31
C GLY A 88 -5.00 -4.35 1.38
N TRP A 89 -3.71 -4.39 1.05
CA TRP A 89 -2.67 -4.05 2.01
C TRP A 89 -2.67 -2.56 2.33
N PRO A 90 -2.54 -2.15 3.60
CA PRO A 90 -2.53 -0.74 4.01
C PRO A 90 -1.17 -0.08 3.77
N ILE A 91 -0.62 -0.24 2.56
CA ILE A 91 0.68 0.31 2.15
C ILE A 91 0.45 1.69 1.55
N VAL A 92 1.11 2.69 2.10
CA VAL A 92 0.98 4.08 1.65
C VAL A 92 2.34 4.76 1.68
N GLY A 93 3.39 4.06 1.28
CA GLY A 93 4.75 4.57 1.20
C GLY A 93 5.72 3.49 0.75
N LEU A 94 6.84 3.88 0.15
CA LEU A 94 7.87 2.95 -0.29
C LEU A 94 9.26 3.47 0.12
N CYS A 95 10.05 2.58 0.71
CA CYS A 95 11.46 2.78 0.96
C CYS A 95 12.23 1.63 0.31
N VAL A 96 13.24 1.95 -0.48
CA VAL A 96 14.15 0.97 -1.06
C VAL A 96 15.55 1.27 -0.58
N ASP A 97 16.10 0.36 0.21
CA ASP A 97 17.45 0.43 0.75
C ASP A 97 18.41 -0.32 -0.16
N ILE A 98 19.43 0.40 -0.61
CA ILE A 98 20.58 -0.14 -1.31
C ILE A 98 21.84 0.22 -0.51
N PRO A 99 22.96 -0.48 -0.70
CA PRO A 99 24.22 -0.13 -0.03
C PRO A 99 24.55 1.38 -0.14
N GLY A 100 24.62 2.05 1.02
CA GLY A 100 24.96 3.48 1.13
C GLY A 100 23.84 4.47 0.77
N SER A 101 22.64 4.02 0.41
CA SER A 101 21.54 4.93 0.02
C SER A 101 20.15 4.38 0.30
N ARG A 102 19.21 5.28 0.57
CA ARG A 102 17.78 4.98 0.70
C ARG A 102 17.00 5.80 -0.31
N LEU A 103 16.23 5.13 -1.16
CA LEU A 103 15.24 5.74 -2.03
C LEU A 103 13.91 5.76 -1.28
N ARG A 104 13.28 6.93 -1.15
CA ARG A 104 12.02 7.08 -0.44
C ARG A 104 10.99 7.75 -1.32
N PHE A 105 9.84 7.10 -1.42
CA PHE A 105 8.64 7.62 -2.05
C PHE A 105 7.59 7.83 -0.97
N SER A 106 7.14 9.08 -0.82
CA SER A 106 6.36 9.47 0.35
C SER A 106 4.91 9.00 0.26
N ARG A 107 4.21 9.07 1.39
CA ARG A 107 2.77 8.79 1.46
C ARG A 107 1.95 9.71 0.57
N VAL A 108 2.28 10.99 0.57
CA VAL A 108 1.56 11.98 -0.23
C VAL A 108 1.73 11.65 -1.72
N ASP A 109 2.97 11.36 -2.13
CA ASP A 109 3.27 11.02 -3.51
C ASP A 109 2.63 9.69 -3.94
N MET A 110 2.53 8.71 -3.02
CA MET A 110 1.84 7.45 -3.27
C MET A 110 0.35 7.66 -3.59
N TYR A 111 -0.34 8.50 -2.80
CA TYR A 111 -1.75 8.80 -3.08
C TYR A 111 -1.93 9.53 -4.40
N GLU A 112 -1.04 10.46 -4.73
CA GLU A 112 -1.10 11.19 -5.99
C GLU A 112 -0.82 10.28 -7.20
N ALA A 113 0.15 9.37 -7.10
CA ALA A 113 0.39 8.37 -8.13
C ALA A 113 -0.82 7.46 -8.35
N LEU A 114 -1.45 6.99 -7.27
CA LEU A 114 -2.68 6.19 -7.34
C LEU A 114 -3.83 6.97 -7.98
N ASP A 115 -3.99 8.26 -7.66
CA ASP A 115 -5.01 9.12 -8.25
C ASP A 115 -4.79 9.34 -9.76
N GLN A 116 -3.54 9.56 -10.17
CA GLN A 116 -3.16 9.64 -11.58
C GLN A 116 -3.51 8.35 -12.34
N MET A 117 -3.17 7.19 -11.78
CA MET A 117 -3.52 5.89 -12.38
C MET A 117 -5.04 5.72 -12.51
N ARG A 118 -5.79 6.07 -11.47
CA ARG A 118 -7.27 6.02 -11.49
C ARG A 118 -7.89 6.98 -12.50
N SER A 119 -7.21 8.09 -12.77
CA SER A 119 -7.60 9.08 -13.78
C SER A 119 -7.23 8.66 -15.21
N GLY A 120 -6.63 7.48 -15.40
CA GLY A 120 -6.27 6.94 -16.70
C GLY A 120 -4.95 7.49 -17.27
N VAL A 121 -4.08 8.08 -16.42
CA VAL A 121 -2.72 8.41 -16.83
C VAL A 121 -1.97 7.12 -17.12
N SER A 122 -1.23 7.09 -18.24
CA SER A 122 -0.50 5.90 -18.67
C SER A 122 0.59 5.49 -17.69
N ASP A 123 0.84 4.19 -17.56
CA ASP A 123 1.86 3.63 -16.67
C ASP A 123 3.24 4.26 -16.88
N ASP A 124 3.65 4.51 -18.13
CA ASP A 124 4.94 5.17 -18.44
C ASP A 124 5.04 6.58 -17.85
N ARG A 125 3.92 7.33 -17.84
CA ARG A 125 3.89 8.69 -17.29
C ARG A 125 3.88 8.66 -15.78
N VAL A 126 3.13 7.74 -15.18
CA VAL A 126 3.13 7.53 -13.73
C VAL A 126 4.51 7.08 -13.27
N ALA A 127 5.15 6.15 -13.97
CA ALA A 127 6.50 5.68 -13.67
C ALA A 127 7.50 6.85 -13.71
N LEU A 128 7.49 7.67 -14.77
CA LEU A 128 8.34 8.85 -14.84
C LEU A 128 8.09 9.82 -13.69
N TRP A 129 6.83 10.07 -13.36
CA TRP A 129 6.43 10.95 -12.26
C TRP A 129 6.93 10.40 -10.90
N VAL A 130 6.76 9.10 -10.65
CA VAL A 130 7.23 8.41 -9.44
C VAL A 130 8.73 8.62 -9.26
N LEU A 131 9.52 8.51 -10.32
CA LEU A 131 10.97 8.73 -10.27
C LEU A 131 11.34 10.18 -9.93
N GLN A 132 10.62 11.14 -10.52
CA GLN A 132 10.83 12.57 -10.25
C GLN A 132 10.50 12.94 -8.80
N HIS A 133 9.59 12.21 -8.16
CA HIS A 133 9.13 12.46 -6.78
C HIS A 133 9.79 11.53 -5.76
N THR A 134 10.57 10.55 -6.21
CA THR A 134 11.38 9.70 -5.34
C THR A 134 12.60 10.48 -4.84
N ARG A 135 12.77 10.55 -3.52
CA ARG A 135 13.91 11.21 -2.89
C ARG A 135 15.00 10.21 -2.59
N VAL A 136 16.25 10.58 -2.87
CA VAL A 136 17.43 9.78 -2.54
C VAL A 136 18.11 10.37 -1.31
N PHE A 137 18.34 9.52 -0.31
CA PHE A 137 19.07 9.86 0.90
C PHE A 137 20.37 9.06 0.93
N ASN A 138 21.49 9.75 1.09
CA ASN A 138 22.76 9.08 1.34
C ASN A 138 22.79 8.63 2.80
N LEU A 139 22.99 7.34 3.00
CA LEU A 139 23.23 6.76 4.31
C LEU A 139 24.73 6.86 4.52
N GLN A 140 25.20 7.97 5.09
CA GLN A 140 26.58 8.02 5.56
C GLN A 140 26.77 6.92 6.62
N PRO A 141 27.90 6.18 6.58
CA PRO A 141 28.27 5.30 7.69
C PRO A 141 28.51 6.09 8.97
#